data_AF-A0A4Q5Z120-F1
#
_entry.id   AF-A0A4Q5Z120-F1
#
_cell.length_a   1.000
_cell.length_b   1.000
_cell.length_c   1.000
_cell.angle_alpha   90.00
_cell.angle_beta   90.00
_cell.angle_gamma   90.00
#
_symmetry.space_group_name_H-M   'P 1'
#
loop_
_entity.id
_entity.type
_entity.pdbx_description
1 polymer ?
#
loop_
_entity_poly.entity_id
_entity_poly.type
_entity_poly.pdbx_seq_one_letter_code
_entity_poly.pdbx_strand_id
1 'polypeptide(L)'
;MTEDSMKIAISGLGRMGGQIAQKLHENGHTVIAHNRSPEKVDEAKAYGATPAYTDQEVIDAFGDDQVVLWIMLPADIIDAKIDEWLTILPKGSIVIDGGNSDYRGDAARAERVRAAGSELMDIGTSGGVHGLANGFSMMVGGDAAAYMTVSPALDTLAAPRGGHEHFGVTGTGHFVKMVHNAIEYGMMQSLAEGYRVLREGPYKELDLAKAGDIWQQSSVVTSWLNDLTRQALHE
;
A
#
# COMPACT_ATOMS: atom_id res chain seq x y z
N MET A 1 -16.61 3.51 -20.41
CA MET A 1 -15.42 3.45 -19.53
C MET A 1 -14.48 4.52 -20.03
N THR A 2 -14.02 5.43 -19.17
CA THR A 2 -12.92 6.35 -19.53
C THR A 2 -11.69 5.51 -19.89
N GLU A 3 -10.79 6.03 -20.75
CA GLU A 3 -9.62 5.29 -21.24
C GLU A 3 -8.67 4.78 -20.13
N ASP A 4 -8.84 5.27 -18.88
CA ASP A 4 -8.02 4.92 -17.71
C ASP A 4 -8.71 4.02 -16.65
N SER A 5 -9.94 3.53 -16.91
CA SER A 5 -10.64 2.64 -15.96
C SER A 5 -10.21 1.18 -16.12
N MET A 6 -9.99 0.48 -15.01
CA MET A 6 -9.62 -0.95 -14.99
C MET A 6 -10.49 -1.74 -14.01
N LYS A 7 -10.51 -3.07 -14.18
CA LYS A 7 -11.13 -4.01 -13.26
C LYS A 7 -10.06 -4.65 -12.37
N ILE A 8 -10.25 -4.61 -11.05
CA ILE A 8 -9.27 -5.08 -10.08
C ILE A 8 -9.96 -5.65 -8.84
N ALA A 9 -9.41 -6.74 -8.30
CA ALA A 9 -9.86 -7.31 -7.03
C ALA A 9 -8.93 -6.89 -5.90
N ILE A 10 -9.50 -6.45 -4.78
CA ILE A 10 -8.77 -6.21 -3.54
C ILE A 10 -9.15 -7.30 -2.54
N SER A 11 -8.18 -8.15 -2.20
CA SER A 11 -8.31 -9.23 -1.22
C SER A 11 -7.63 -8.83 0.08
N GLY A 12 -8.43 -8.55 1.11
CA GLY A 12 -7.96 -8.01 2.38
C GLY A 12 -8.38 -6.55 2.57
N LEU A 13 -9.57 -6.36 3.15
CA LEU A 13 -10.20 -5.04 3.34
C LEU A 13 -9.94 -4.49 4.76
N GLY A 14 -8.71 -4.69 5.24
CA GLY A 14 -8.23 -4.04 6.45
C GLY A 14 -8.09 -2.52 6.26
N ARG A 15 -7.38 -1.85 7.17
CA ARG A 15 -7.25 -0.38 7.14
C ARG A 15 -6.69 0.15 5.81
N MET A 16 -5.61 -0.45 5.30
CA MET A 16 -5.00 -0.04 4.03
C MET A 16 -5.80 -0.52 2.82
N GLY A 17 -6.12 -1.82 2.76
CA GLY A 17 -6.85 -2.37 1.61
C GLY A 17 -8.25 -1.78 1.42
N GLY A 18 -8.95 -1.43 2.52
CA GLY A 18 -10.22 -0.71 2.46
C GLY A 18 -10.08 0.70 1.87
N GLN A 19 -9.03 1.44 2.22
CA GLN A 19 -8.76 2.76 1.63
C GLN A 19 -8.38 2.67 0.15
N ILE A 20 -7.59 1.66 -0.24
CA ILE A 20 -7.23 1.38 -1.64
C ILE A 20 -8.50 1.07 -2.45
N ALA A 21 -9.32 0.13 -1.97
CA ALA A 21 -10.57 -0.26 -2.63
C ALA A 21 -11.53 0.93 -2.78
N GLN A 22 -11.69 1.73 -1.72
CA GLN A 22 -12.53 2.93 -1.75
C GLN A 22 -12.01 3.94 -2.77
N LYS A 23 -10.72 4.30 -2.72
CA LYS A 23 -10.13 5.31 -3.60
C LYS A 23 -10.23 4.92 -5.07
N LEU A 24 -9.98 3.65 -5.39
CA LEU A 24 -10.11 3.12 -6.75
C LEU A 24 -11.57 3.20 -7.23
N HIS A 25 -12.53 2.82 -6.38
CA HIS A 25 -13.94 2.88 -6.74
C HIS A 25 -14.41 4.33 -6.98
N GLU A 26 -14.09 5.25 -6.07
CA GLU A 26 -14.47 6.67 -6.15
C GLU A 26 -13.92 7.36 -7.42
N ASN A 27 -12.86 6.83 -8.02
CA ASN A 27 -12.25 7.33 -9.25
C ASN A 27 -12.60 6.48 -10.49
N GLY A 28 -13.63 5.64 -10.40
CA GLY A 28 -14.25 5.00 -11.56
C GLY A 28 -13.63 3.66 -11.99
N HIS A 29 -12.78 3.04 -11.19
CA HIS A 29 -12.34 1.65 -11.41
C HIS A 29 -13.43 0.66 -10.96
N THR A 30 -13.50 -0.49 -11.62
CA THR A 30 -14.37 -1.59 -11.19
C THR A 30 -13.62 -2.39 -10.12
N VAL A 31 -14.03 -2.21 -8.86
CA VAL A 31 -13.38 -2.85 -7.72
C VAL A 31 -14.21 -4.04 -7.26
N ILE A 32 -13.59 -5.22 -7.29
CA ILE A 32 -14.12 -6.45 -6.68
C ILE A 32 -13.55 -6.53 -5.26
N ALA A 33 -14.41 -6.36 -4.26
CA ALA A 33 -14.02 -6.27 -2.87
C ALA A 33 -14.19 -7.62 -2.19
N HIS A 34 -13.07 -8.20 -1.73
CA HIS A 34 -13.05 -9.50 -1.06
C HIS A 34 -12.32 -9.44 0.28
N ASN A 35 -12.91 -10.09 1.29
CA ASN A 35 -12.29 -10.25 2.59
C ASN A 35 -12.84 -11.48 3.31
N ARG A 36 -12.02 -12.09 4.18
CA ARG A 36 -12.43 -13.25 5.00
C ARG A 36 -13.65 -12.94 5.89
N SER A 37 -13.69 -11.75 6.49
CA SER A 37 -14.80 -11.30 7.30
C SER A 37 -15.83 -10.61 6.42
N PRO A 38 -17.07 -11.12 6.32
CA PRO A 38 -18.09 -10.63 5.39
C PRO A 38 -18.50 -9.17 5.68
N GLU A 39 -18.41 -8.73 6.93
CA GLU A 39 -18.77 -7.37 7.32
C GLU A 39 -17.92 -6.32 6.58
N LYS A 40 -16.65 -6.64 6.27
CA LYS A 40 -15.78 -5.75 5.49
C LYS A 40 -16.16 -5.69 4.01
N VAL A 41 -16.69 -6.78 3.48
CA VAL A 41 -17.24 -6.81 2.12
C VAL A 41 -18.51 -5.98 2.07
N ASP A 42 -19.36 -6.05 3.10
CA ASP A 42 -20.57 -5.24 3.21
C ASP A 42 -20.27 -3.74 3.34
N GLU A 43 -19.24 -3.37 4.11
CA GLU A 43 -18.71 -1.99 4.15
C GLU A 43 -18.30 -1.51 2.76
N ALA A 44 -17.61 -2.35 1.98
CA ALA A 44 -17.17 -2.01 0.63
C ALA A 44 -18.34 -1.87 -0.37
N LYS A 45 -19.31 -2.77 -0.27
CA LYS A 45 -20.54 -2.73 -1.03
C LYS A 45 -21.33 -1.45 -0.79
N ALA A 46 -21.31 -0.92 0.44
CA ALA A 46 -22.05 0.29 0.80
C ALA A 46 -21.60 1.53 0.03
N TYR A 47 -20.33 1.60 -0.39
CA TYR A 47 -19.83 2.69 -1.25
C TYR A 47 -19.81 2.34 -2.74
N GLY A 48 -20.26 1.14 -3.14
CA GLY A 48 -20.48 0.78 -4.55
C GLY A 48 -19.49 -0.22 -5.16
N ALA A 49 -18.55 -0.78 -4.37
CA ALA A 49 -17.70 -1.87 -4.86
C ALA A 49 -18.52 -3.15 -5.12
N THR A 50 -18.06 -3.99 -6.05
CA THR A 50 -18.65 -5.30 -6.32
C THR A 50 -18.26 -6.27 -5.20
N PRO A 51 -19.21 -6.78 -4.40
CA PRO A 51 -18.89 -7.68 -3.30
C PRO A 51 -18.54 -9.08 -3.79
N ALA A 52 -17.52 -9.70 -3.20
CA ALA A 52 -17.20 -11.11 -3.36
C ALA A 52 -16.90 -11.72 -1.98
N TYR A 53 -17.76 -12.63 -1.52
CA TYR A 53 -17.69 -13.27 -0.21
C TYR A 53 -16.84 -14.55 -0.21
N THR A 54 -16.49 -15.06 -1.39
CA THR A 54 -15.61 -16.22 -1.56
C THR A 54 -14.53 -15.94 -2.60
N ASP A 55 -13.44 -16.69 -2.55
CA ASP A 55 -12.37 -16.59 -3.55
C ASP A 55 -12.88 -16.90 -4.96
N GLN A 56 -13.82 -17.85 -5.11
CA GLN A 56 -14.43 -18.18 -6.40
C GLN A 56 -15.29 -17.04 -6.95
N GLU A 57 -16.07 -16.36 -6.08
CA GLU A 57 -16.85 -15.18 -6.49
C GLU A 57 -15.97 -14.05 -7.03
N VAL A 58 -14.71 -13.95 -6.57
CA VAL A 58 -13.75 -13.00 -7.15
C VAL A 58 -13.46 -13.36 -8.59
N ILE A 59 -13.12 -14.61 -8.88
CA ILE A 59 -12.80 -15.07 -10.24
C ILE A 59 -14.01 -14.92 -11.16
N ASP A 60 -15.20 -15.33 -10.69
CA ASP A 60 -16.43 -15.25 -11.46
C ASP A 60 -16.80 -13.80 -11.84
N ALA A 61 -16.46 -12.82 -10.99
CA ALA A 61 -16.71 -11.41 -11.26
C ALA A 61 -15.83 -10.79 -12.36
N PHE A 62 -14.70 -11.43 -12.70
CA PHE A 62 -13.89 -11.02 -13.86
C PHE A 62 -14.50 -11.52 -15.18
N GLY A 63 -15.17 -12.68 -15.19
CA GLY A 63 -15.65 -13.29 -16.43
C GLY A 63 -14.47 -13.67 -17.33
N ASP A 64 -14.46 -13.13 -18.55
CA ASP A 64 -13.37 -13.36 -19.53
C ASP A 64 -12.24 -12.32 -19.42
N ASP A 65 -12.38 -11.32 -18.55
CA ASP A 65 -11.35 -10.29 -18.36
C ASP A 65 -10.11 -10.86 -17.64
N GLN A 66 -8.94 -10.27 -17.91
CA GLN A 66 -7.72 -10.60 -17.18
C GLN A 66 -7.88 -10.32 -15.67
N VAL A 67 -7.59 -11.31 -14.83
CA VAL A 67 -7.64 -11.15 -13.38
C VAL A 67 -6.44 -10.34 -12.91
N VAL A 68 -6.71 -9.22 -12.25
CA VAL A 68 -5.74 -8.44 -11.46
C VAL A 68 -6.14 -8.54 -10.00
N LEU A 69 -5.36 -9.28 -9.21
CA LEU A 69 -5.65 -9.57 -7.81
C LEU A 69 -4.63 -8.87 -6.90
N TRP A 70 -5.07 -7.87 -6.16
CA TRP A 70 -4.27 -7.18 -5.16
C TRP A 70 -4.55 -7.72 -3.76
N ILE A 71 -3.56 -8.38 -3.17
CA ILE A 71 -3.61 -8.96 -1.84
C ILE A 71 -3.03 -7.97 -0.83
N MET A 72 -3.85 -7.59 0.15
CA MET A 72 -3.53 -6.64 1.22
C MET A 72 -3.61 -7.34 2.58
N LEU A 73 -2.74 -8.33 2.77
CA LEU A 73 -2.72 -9.19 3.96
C LEU A 73 -1.38 -9.11 4.72
N PRO A 74 -1.38 -9.48 6.01
CA PRO A 74 -0.16 -9.63 6.79
C PRO A 74 0.84 -10.63 6.20
N ALA A 75 2.13 -10.37 6.42
CA ALA A 75 3.23 -11.14 5.84
C ALA A 75 3.31 -12.61 6.33
N ASP A 76 2.71 -12.93 7.47
CA ASP A 76 2.69 -14.29 8.04
C ASP A 76 1.67 -15.22 7.37
N ILE A 77 0.69 -14.67 6.64
CA ILE A 77 -0.35 -15.45 5.96
C ILE A 77 -0.29 -15.36 4.43
N ILE A 78 0.57 -14.50 3.87
CA ILE A 78 0.61 -14.23 2.43
C ILE A 78 0.93 -15.47 1.60
N ASP A 79 1.87 -16.30 2.06
CA ASP A 79 2.30 -17.49 1.31
C ASP A 79 1.17 -18.51 1.17
N ALA A 80 0.49 -18.83 2.28
CA ALA A 80 -0.65 -19.74 2.27
C ALA A 80 -1.78 -19.19 1.39
N LYS A 81 -2.02 -17.86 1.45
CA LYS A 81 -3.07 -17.25 0.65
C LYS A 81 -2.76 -17.25 -0.84
N ILE A 82 -1.50 -16.99 -1.23
CA ILE A 82 -1.07 -17.14 -2.62
C ILE A 82 -1.30 -18.57 -3.09
N ASP A 83 -0.90 -19.57 -2.30
CA ASP A 83 -1.09 -20.99 -2.65
C ASP A 83 -2.58 -21.34 -2.86
N GLU A 84 -3.49 -20.82 -2.04
CA GLU A 84 -4.95 -20.95 -2.24
C GLU A 84 -5.39 -20.35 -3.58
N TRP A 85 -5.00 -19.10 -3.87
CA TRP A 85 -5.36 -18.42 -5.12
C TRP A 85 -4.82 -19.14 -6.35
N LEU A 86 -3.61 -19.66 -6.31
CA LEU A 86 -3.00 -20.39 -7.42
C LEU A 86 -3.77 -21.65 -7.83
N THR A 87 -4.66 -22.17 -6.98
CA THR A 87 -5.51 -23.32 -7.34
C THR A 87 -6.67 -22.96 -8.27
N ILE A 88 -7.07 -21.69 -8.32
CA ILE A 88 -8.26 -21.24 -9.07
C ILE A 88 -7.98 -20.10 -10.06
N LEU A 89 -6.84 -19.41 -9.93
CA LEU A 89 -6.50 -18.29 -10.81
C LEU A 89 -6.37 -18.75 -12.27
N PRO A 90 -7.01 -18.06 -13.23
CA PRO A 90 -6.78 -18.31 -14.64
C PRO A 90 -5.34 -17.96 -15.03
N LYS A 91 -4.82 -18.60 -16.07
CA LYS A 91 -3.50 -18.25 -16.62
C LYS A 91 -3.50 -16.82 -17.16
N GLY A 92 -2.36 -16.14 -17.03
CA GLY A 92 -2.19 -14.75 -17.40
C GLY A 92 -2.67 -13.76 -16.33
N SER A 93 -3.06 -14.22 -15.14
CA SER A 93 -3.43 -13.33 -14.03
C SER A 93 -2.22 -12.53 -13.54
N ILE A 94 -2.47 -11.33 -13.02
CA ILE A 94 -1.50 -10.53 -12.29
C ILE A 94 -1.86 -10.60 -10.80
N VAL A 95 -0.95 -11.10 -9.99
CA VAL A 95 -1.06 -11.12 -8.53
C VAL A 95 -0.18 -10.01 -7.98
N ILE A 96 -0.72 -9.18 -7.11
CA ILE A 96 0.01 -8.10 -6.44
C ILE A 96 0.03 -8.42 -4.95
N ASP A 97 1.21 -8.57 -4.36
CA ASP A 97 1.40 -8.48 -2.92
C ASP A 97 1.64 -7.02 -2.56
N GLY A 98 0.63 -6.36 -1.97
CA GLY A 98 0.76 -5.00 -1.47
C GLY A 98 0.98 -4.91 0.05
N GLY A 99 1.27 -6.04 0.68
CA GLY A 99 1.57 -6.12 2.10
C GLY A 99 2.90 -5.46 2.47
N ASN A 100 3.31 -5.67 3.72
CA ASN A 100 4.65 -5.32 4.19
C ASN A 100 5.48 -6.61 4.32
N SER A 101 5.59 -7.34 3.21
CA SER A 101 6.27 -8.63 3.14
C SER A 101 7.79 -8.48 3.16
N ASP A 102 8.47 -9.55 3.59
CA ASP A 102 9.92 -9.64 3.52
C ASP A 102 10.36 -9.93 2.07
N TYR A 103 11.09 -8.99 1.48
CA TYR A 103 11.56 -9.05 0.09
C TYR A 103 12.36 -10.33 -0.24
N ARG A 104 12.99 -10.95 0.77
CA ARG A 104 13.78 -12.17 0.59
C ARG A 104 12.91 -13.37 0.18
N GLY A 105 11.62 -13.33 0.49
CA GLY A 105 10.64 -14.35 0.08
C GLY A 105 10.09 -14.13 -1.33
N ASP A 106 10.19 -12.92 -1.88
CA ASP A 106 9.43 -12.54 -3.08
C ASP A 106 9.92 -13.23 -4.34
N ALA A 107 11.23 -13.47 -4.48
CA ALA A 107 11.76 -14.21 -5.61
C ALA A 107 11.21 -15.65 -5.67
N ALA A 108 11.07 -16.31 -4.51
CA ALA A 108 10.51 -17.66 -4.42
C ALA A 108 8.99 -17.64 -4.68
N ARG A 109 8.27 -16.62 -4.22
CA ARG A 109 6.85 -16.42 -4.56
C ARG A 109 6.66 -16.21 -6.05
N ALA A 110 7.47 -15.36 -6.67
CA ALA A 110 7.39 -15.05 -8.09
C ALA A 110 7.61 -16.30 -8.96
N GLU A 111 8.58 -17.15 -8.61
CA GLU A 111 8.77 -18.44 -9.30
C GLU A 111 7.53 -19.33 -9.20
N ARG A 112 6.92 -19.47 -8.01
CA ARG A 112 5.71 -20.28 -7.82
C ARG A 112 4.53 -19.74 -8.63
N VAL A 113 4.29 -18.43 -8.59
CA VAL A 113 3.20 -17.78 -9.31
C VAL A 113 3.39 -17.92 -10.83
N ARG A 114 4.63 -17.74 -11.32
CA ARG A 114 4.97 -17.95 -12.73
C ARG A 114 4.85 -19.40 -13.17
N ALA A 115 5.22 -20.37 -12.33
CA ALA A 115 5.03 -21.78 -12.62
C ALA A 115 3.55 -22.16 -12.78
N ALA A 116 2.64 -21.46 -12.09
CA ALA A 116 1.19 -21.59 -12.26
C ALA A 116 0.64 -20.83 -13.50
N GLY A 117 1.49 -20.05 -14.18
CA GLY A 117 1.12 -19.30 -15.40
C GLY A 117 0.59 -17.89 -15.14
N SER A 118 0.91 -17.30 -14.00
CA SER A 118 0.54 -15.93 -13.61
C SER A 118 1.79 -15.10 -13.30
N GLU A 119 1.67 -13.78 -13.16
CA GLU A 119 2.79 -12.90 -12.81
C GLU A 119 2.62 -12.35 -11.40
N LEU A 120 3.72 -12.24 -10.63
CA LEU A 120 3.70 -11.65 -9.29
C LEU A 120 4.37 -10.28 -9.30
N MET A 121 3.67 -9.29 -8.76
CA MET A 121 4.20 -7.97 -8.44
C MET A 121 4.25 -7.78 -6.92
N ASP A 122 5.27 -7.09 -6.43
CA ASP A 122 5.38 -6.61 -5.06
C ASP A 122 5.25 -5.09 -5.04
N ILE A 123 4.28 -4.56 -4.28
CA ILE A 123 4.00 -3.12 -4.21
C ILE A 123 4.05 -2.65 -2.77
N GLY A 124 5.23 -2.17 -2.37
CA GLY A 124 5.40 -1.53 -1.09
C GLY A 124 4.63 -0.21 -1.04
N THR A 125 3.67 -0.08 -0.12
CA THR A 125 2.80 1.11 -0.02
C THR A 125 3.12 1.94 1.23
N SER A 126 3.19 3.27 1.08
CA SER A 126 3.43 4.25 2.14
C SER A 126 2.41 5.40 2.10
N GLY A 127 2.19 6.06 3.24
CA GLY A 127 1.21 7.15 3.41
C GLY A 127 0.18 6.88 4.52
N GLY A 128 0.00 5.61 4.90
CA GLY A 128 -0.86 5.20 6.01
C GLY A 128 -2.30 5.72 5.86
N VAL A 129 -2.92 6.08 7.00
CA VAL A 129 -4.32 6.53 7.05
C VAL A 129 -4.61 7.80 6.24
N HIS A 130 -3.57 8.59 5.94
CA HIS A 130 -3.69 9.83 5.19
C HIS A 130 -3.61 9.62 3.68
N GLY A 131 -3.26 8.41 3.21
CA GLY A 131 -3.07 8.13 1.80
C GLY A 131 -4.35 8.27 0.98
N LEU A 132 -5.53 8.02 1.57
CA LEU A 132 -6.81 8.28 0.90
C LEU A 132 -6.93 9.74 0.43
N ALA A 133 -6.60 10.70 1.30
CA ALA A 133 -6.71 12.13 1.03
C ALA A 133 -5.50 12.71 0.28
N ASN A 134 -4.28 12.23 0.58
CA ASN A 134 -3.04 12.82 0.07
C ASN A 134 -2.45 12.07 -1.12
N GLY A 135 -2.87 10.84 -1.37
CA GLY A 135 -2.23 9.92 -2.30
C GLY A 135 -1.19 9.04 -1.61
N PHE A 136 -0.96 7.87 -2.17
CA PHE A 136 0.00 6.88 -1.68
C PHE A 136 1.35 7.02 -2.38
N SER A 137 2.43 6.71 -1.66
CA SER A 137 3.74 6.47 -2.27
C SER A 137 3.92 4.96 -2.43
N MET A 138 4.08 4.50 -3.67
CA MET A 138 4.10 3.08 -4.01
C MET A 138 5.41 2.72 -4.71
N MET A 139 6.07 1.67 -4.24
CA MET A 139 7.33 1.17 -4.79
C MET A 139 7.08 -0.20 -5.41
N VAL A 140 7.23 -0.29 -6.73
CA VAL A 140 6.76 -1.43 -7.51
C VAL A 140 7.94 -2.30 -7.98
N GLY A 141 7.88 -3.59 -7.68
CA GLY A 141 8.67 -4.63 -8.33
C GLY A 141 7.78 -5.59 -9.11
N GLY A 142 8.29 -6.13 -10.21
CA GLY A 142 7.56 -7.06 -11.09
C GLY A 142 7.96 -6.93 -12.55
N ASP A 143 7.26 -7.65 -13.43
CA ASP A 143 7.42 -7.49 -14.87
C ASP A 143 6.97 -6.09 -15.35
N ALA A 144 7.66 -5.54 -16.36
CA ALA A 144 7.39 -4.21 -16.87
C ALA A 144 6.03 -4.12 -17.60
N ALA A 145 5.60 -5.17 -18.29
CA ALA A 145 4.29 -5.18 -18.93
C ALA A 145 3.17 -5.28 -17.88
N ALA A 146 3.38 -6.08 -16.81
CA ALA A 146 2.45 -6.11 -15.68
C ALA A 146 2.32 -4.73 -15.01
N TYR A 147 3.44 -4.01 -14.83
CA TYR A 147 3.43 -2.63 -14.33
C TYR A 147 2.60 -1.68 -15.21
N MET A 148 2.77 -1.74 -16.53
CA MET A 148 1.96 -0.94 -17.46
C MET A 148 0.47 -1.25 -17.36
N THR A 149 0.10 -2.53 -17.20
CA THR A 149 -1.29 -2.95 -17.02
C THR A 149 -1.92 -2.40 -15.74
N VAL A 150 -1.18 -2.35 -14.63
CA VAL A 150 -1.69 -1.88 -13.33
C VAL A 150 -1.54 -0.37 -13.10
N SER A 151 -0.77 0.31 -13.95
CA SER A 151 -0.48 1.75 -13.84
C SER A 151 -1.72 2.64 -13.68
N PRO A 152 -2.87 2.41 -14.36
CA PRO A 152 -4.06 3.23 -14.16
C PRO A 152 -4.58 3.21 -12.71
N ALA A 153 -4.54 2.07 -12.03
CA ALA A 153 -4.87 2.00 -10.60
C ALA A 153 -3.82 2.73 -9.74
N LEU A 154 -2.54 2.61 -10.08
CA LEU A 154 -1.46 3.27 -9.36
C LEU A 154 -1.50 4.79 -9.51
N ASP A 155 -1.84 5.31 -10.70
CA ASP A 155 -2.04 6.74 -10.97
C ASP A 155 -3.16 7.30 -10.08
N THR A 156 -4.29 6.62 -10.03
CA THR A 156 -5.42 6.97 -9.14
C THR A 156 -4.99 6.97 -7.68
N LEU A 157 -4.29 5.92 -7.23
CA LEU A 157 -3.86 5.78 -5.84
C LEU A 157 -2.79 6.82 -5.46
N ALA A 158 -1.92 7.21 -6.39
CA ALA A 158 -0.89 8.22 -6.18
C ALA A 158 -1.46 9.65 -6.07
N ALA A 159 -2.57 9.97 -6.72
CA ALA A 159 -3.12 11.32 -6.68
C ALA A 159 -3.63 11.73 -5.28
N PRO A 160 -3.50 13.02 -4.88
CA PRO A 160 -2.92 14.14 -5.65
C PRO A 160 -1.41 14.37 -5.46
N ARG A 161 -0.79 13.85 -4.40
CA ARG A 161 0.59 14.21 -3.99
C ARG A 161 1.53 13.03 -3.79
N GLY A 162 1.01 11.81 -3.91
CA GLY A 162 1.79 10.59 -3.90
C GLY A 162 2.51 10.35 -5.23
N GLY A 163 2.92 9.11 -5.45
CA GLY A 163 3.65 8.72 -6.65
C GLY A 163 3.90 7.22 -6.66
N HIS A 164 4.18 6.68 -7.83
CA HIS A 164 4.59 5.30 -8.01
C HIS A 164 5.73 5.21 -9.00
N GLU A 165 6.60 4.21 -8.81
CA GLU A 165 7.72 3.96 -9.72
C GLU A 165 8.08 2.47 -9.72
N HIS A 166 8.56 1.99 -10.87
CA HIS A 166 9.00 0.62 -11.10
C HIS A 166 10.52 0.48 -10.91
N PHE A 167 10.92 -0.40 -10.00
CA PHE A 167 12.32 -0.58 -9.57
C PHE A 167 12.99 -1.83 -10.15
N GLY A 168 12.27 -2.58 -11.00
CA GLY A 168 12.76 -3.79 -11.65
C GLY A 168 11.94 -5.02 -11.28
N VAL A 169 12.59 -6.17 -11.23
CA VAL A 169 11.94 -7.48 -11.03
C VAL A 169 11.28 -7.62 -9.66
N THR A 170 10.43 -8.63 -9.51
CA THR A 170 9.76 -8.92 -8.23
C THR A 170 10.76 -9.05 -7.08
N GLY A 171 10.45 -8.40 -5.96
CA GLY A 171 11.27 -8.22 -4.75
C GLY A 171 11.95 -6.85 -4.66
N THR A 172 12.03 -6.09 -5.76
CA THR A 172 12.65 -4.75 -5.73
C THR A 172 11.77 -3.70 -5.05
N GLY A 173 10.45 -3.76 -5.21
CA GLY A 173 9.50 -2.83 -4.58
C GLY A 173 9.48 -2.95 -3.06
N HIS A 174 9.34 -4.16 -2.53
CA HIS A 174 9.44 -4.45 -1.10
C HIS A 174 10.82 -4.14 -0.54
N PHE A 175 11.90 -4.35 -1.30
CA PHE A 175 13.24 -3.96 -0.86
C PHE A 175 13.36 -2.44 -0.68
N VAL A 176 12.90 -1.65 -1.66
CA VAL A 176 12.88 -0.19 -1.56
C VAL A 176 12.00 0.25 -0.39
N LYS A 177 10.83 -0.37 -0.20
CA LYS A 177 9.94 -0.08 0.93
C LYS A 177 10.55 -0.42 2.29
N MET A 178 11.28 -1.53 2.39
CA MET A 178 12.03 -1.91 3.59
C MET A 178 13.06 -0.83 3.93
N VAL A 179 13.83 -0.35 2.95
CA VAL A 179 14.83 0.73 3.14
C VAL A 179 14.14 2.04 3.53
N HIS A 180 13.01 2.40 2.92
CA HIS A 180 12.18 3.53 3.33
C HIS A 180 11.83 3.45 4.83
N ASN A 181 11.34 2.30 5.29
CA ASN A 181 11.00 2.12 6.71
C ASN A 181 12.24 2.24 7.61
N ALA A 182 13.40 1.73 7.19
CA ALA A 182 14.63 1.89 7.96
C ALA A 182 15.04 3.38 8.10
N ILE A 183 14.90 4.16 7.03
CA ILE A 183 15.13 5.62 7.04
C ILE A 183 14.13 6.31 8.00
N GLU A 184 12.85 5.94 7.92
CA GLU A 184 11.80 6.48 8.80
C GLU A 184 12.15 6.31 10.27
N TYR A 185 12.60 5.12 10.68
CA TYR A 185 13.03 4.85 12.06
C TYR A 185 14.23 5.71 12.47
N GLY A 186 15.23 5.87 11.58
CA GLY A 186 16.39 6.72 11.85
C GLY A 186 16.01 8.19 12.03
N MET A 187 15.07 8.69 11.21
CA MET A 187 14.55 10.06 11.32
C MET A 187 13.75 10.25 12.62
N MET A 188 12.88 9.30 12.97
CA MET A 188 12.12 9.34 14.23
C MET A 188 13.05 9.36 15.43
N GLN A 189 14.08 8.52 15.45
CA GLN A 189 15.06 8.49 16.54
C GLN A 189 15.84 9.80 16.64
N SER A 190 16.25 10.38 15.50
CA SER A 190 16.96 11.66 15.46
C SER A 190 16.11 12.80 16.03
N LEU A 191 14.82 12.85 15.68
CA LEU A 191 13.87 13.81 16.26
C LEU A 191 13.70 13.57 17.76
N ALA A 192 13.45 12.32 18.17
CA ALA A 192 13.26 11.97 19.57
C ALA A 192 14.46 12.38 20.45
N GLU A 193 15.68 12.14 20.00
CA GLU A 193 16.89 12.57 20.71
C GLU A 193 17.02 14.10 20.76
N GLY A 194 16.74 14.80 19.66
CA GLY A 194 16.74 16.26 19.62
C GLY A 194 15.77 16.88 20.63
N TYR A 195 14.52 16.40 20.65
CA TYR A 195 13.52 16.85 21.63
C TYR A 195 13.89 16.46 23.06
N ARG A 196 14.47 15.27 23.28
CA ARG A 196 14.96 14.86 24.61
C ARG A 196 16.04 15.81 25.12
N VAL A 197 17.00 16.19 24.28
CA VAL A 197 18.07 17.14 24.64
C VAL A 197 17.49 18.50 25.03
N LEU A 198 16.49 19.01 24.29
CA LEU A 198 15.80 20.24 24.66
C LEU A 198 15.11 20.13 26.02
N ARG A 199 14.40 19.02 26.27
CA ARG A 199 13.68 18.75 27.52
C ARG A 199 14.61 18.63 28.73
N GLU A 200 15.70 17.89 28.58
CA GLU A 200 16.62 17.55 29.67
C GLU A 200 17.73 18.59 29.86
N GLY A 201 17.92 19.47 28.89
CA GLY A 201 18.92 20.54 28.88
C GLY A 201 18.77 21.57 30.01
N PRO A 202 19.66 22.58 30.06
CA PRO A 202 19.73 23.53 31.15
C PRO A 202 18.54 24.51 31.23
N TYR A 203 17.75 24.65 30.16
CA TYR A 203 16.62 25.59 30.07
C TYR A 203 15.29 24.86 30.32
N LYS A 204 14.79 24.92 31.56
CA LYS A 204 13.65 24.08 32.02
C LYS A 204 12.27 24.54 31.60
N GLU A 205 12.12 25.82 31.27
CA GLU A 205 10.84 26.43 30.86
C GLU A 205 10.66 26.43 29.32
N LEU A 206 11.43 25.61 28.59
CA LEU A 206 11.43 25.60 27.14
C LEU A 206 10.19 24.88 26.61
N ASP A 207 9.41 25.58 25.80
CA ASP A 207 8.24 25.06 25.12
C ASP A 207 8.66 24.24 23.89
N LEU A 208 8.62 22.92 24.03
CA LEU A 208 9.05 21.99 22.98
C LEU A 208 8.17 22.09 21.73
N ALA A 209 6.87 22.34 21.88
CA ALA A 209 5.95 22.45 20.75
C ALA A 209 6.31 23.65 19.87
N LYS A 210 6.66 24.80 20.49
CA LYS A 210 7.16 25.98 19.75
C LYS A 210 8.46 25.73 19.01
N ALA A 211 9.36 24.92 19.57
CA ALA A 211 10.58 24.51 18.86
C ALA A 211 10.22 23.70 17.60
N GLY A 212 9.28 22.76 17.71
CA GLY A 212 8.76 22.01 16.57
C GLY A 212 8.07 22.87 15.52
N ASP A 213 7.28 23.86 15.94
CA ASP A 213 6.59 24.80 15.04
C ASP A 213 7.58 25.62 14.21
N ILE A 214 8.61 26.21 14.83
CA ILE A 214 9.61 27.00 14.09
C ILE A 214 10.44 26.12 13.14
N TRP A 215 10.66 24.84 13.48
CA TRP A 215 11.33 23.89 12.59
C TRP A 215 10.51 23.50 11.36
N GLN A 216 9.21 23.80 11.31
CA GLN A 216 8.41 23.66 10.08
C GLN A 216 8.45 24.89 9.18
N GLN A 217 9.12 25.98 9.60
CA GLN A 217 9.18 27.23 8.84
C GLN A 217 10.52 27.38 8.13
N SER A 218 10.61 26.87 6.90
CA SER A 218 11.82 26.96 6.04
C SER A 218 13.11 26.46 6.71
N SER A 219 13.00 25.47 7.58
CA SER A 219 14.14 24.84 8.24
C SER A 219 14.69 23.70 7.39
N VAL A 220 15.98 23.39 7.58
CA VAL A 220 16.61 22.22 6.96
C VAL A 220 15.93 20.91 7.39
N VAL A 221 15.37 20.86 8.60
CA VAL A 221 14.73 19.65 9.17
C VAL A 221 13.21 19.61 8.99
N THR A 222 12.64 20.52 8.18
CA THR A 222 11.20 20.52 7.90
C THR A 222 10.77 19.19 7.31
N SER A 223 9.81 18.52 7.98
CA SER A 223 9.42 17.16 7.63
C SER A 223 8.03 16.80 8.16
N TRP A 224 7.40 15.79 7.56
CA TRP A 224 6.12 15.26 8.04
C TRP A 224 6.23 14.67 9.45
N LEU A 225 7.33 13.98 9.77
CA LEU A 225 7.56 13.41 11.11
C LEU A 225 7.69 14.50 12.18
N ASN A 226 8.35 15.63 11.86
CA ASN A 226 8.36 16.78 12.78
C ASN A 226 6.96 17.39 12.91
N ASP A 227 6.15 17.42 11.85
CA ASP A 227 4.76 17.87 11.89
C ASP A 227 3.90 17.05 12.85
N LEU A 228 4.03 15.72 12.79
CA LEU A 228 3.35 14.82 13.72
C LEU A 228 3.85 14.99 15.15
N THR A 229 5.17 15.12 15.33
CA THR A 229 5.77 15.28 16.66
C THR A 229 5.30 16.56 17.34
N ARG A 230 5.30 17.70 16.63
CA ARG A 230 4.84 18.97 17.21
C ARG A 230 3.33 18.94 17.50
N GLN A 231 2.52 18.29 16.65
CA GLN A 231 1.08 18.14 16.92
C GLN A 231 0.85 17.39 18.22
N ALA A 232 1.55 16.26 18.43
CA ALA A 232 1.47 15.49 19.67
C ALA A 232 1.98 16.26 20.91
N LEU A 233 2.90 17.22 20.75
CA LEU A 233 3.38 18.08 21.85
C LEU A 233 2.42 19.22 22.20
N HIS A 234 1.50 19.57 21.28
CA HIS A 234 0.44 20.57 21.52
C HIS A 234 -0.79 19.97 22.22
N GLU A 235 -0.93 18.65 22.21
CA GLU A 235 -1.98 17.89 22.93
C GLU A 235 -1.71 17.80 24.44
#